data_AF-A0AAW8KNC4-F1
#
_entry.id   AF-A0AAW8KNC4-F1
#
_cell.length_a   1.000
_cell.length_b   1.000
_cell.length_c   1.000
_cell.angle_alpha   90.00
_cell.angle_beta   90.00
_cell.angle_gamma   90.00
#
_symmetry.space_group_name_H-M   'P 1'
#
loop_
_entity.id
_entity.type
_entity.pdbx_description
1 polymer ?
#
loop_
_entity_poly.entity_id
_entity_poly.type
_entity_poly.pdbx_seq_one_letter_code
_entity_poly.pdbx_strand_id
1 'polypeptide(L)'
;QKLKEFAEYLKTVDRPTILIAFGDHLPNLQEVYDRYGFFKEDTERTNLKNYQTPFVVWSNYKLDKKPLKQPYIAASFVAPKLLKLAGLPLSDYYQFIDNVSNCYSAIHQKFVKEAPTCNFNNKALLKDYENLNRDVLDGNNHTYKIMQNTQIEMEK
;
A
#
# COMPACT_ATOMS: atom_id res chain seq x y z
N GLN A 1 -20.00 6.51 12.31
CA GLN A 1 -20.44 6.12 13.67
C GLN A 1 -19.79 4.82 14.13
N LYS A 2 -19.93 3.69 13.41
CA LYS A 2 -19.35 2.38 13.82
C LYS A 2 -17.83 2.31 13.95
N LEU A 3 -17.07 2.91 13.03
CA LEU A 3 -15.60 2.93 13.15
C LEU A 3 -15.11 3.63 14.43
N LYS A 4 -15.83 4.68 14.86
CA LYS A 4 -15.55 5.37 16.12
C LYS A 4 -15.87 4.48 17.32
N GLU A 5 -17.05 3.86 17.35
CA GLU A 5 -17.42 2.90 18.41
C GLU A 5 -16.39 1.78 18.55
N PHE A 6 -15.89 1.24 17.42
CA PHE A 6 -14.85 0.22 17.43
C PHE A 6 -13.52 0.75 17.97
N ALA A 7 -13.09 1.94 17.56
CA ALA A 7 -11.90 2.57 18.10
C ALA A 7 -12.01 2.84 19.61
N GLU A 8 -13.17 3.27 20.12
CA GLU A 8 -13.40 3.43 21.56
C GLU A 8 -13.31 2.09 22.31
N TYR A 9 -13.85 1.01 21.76
CA TYR A 9 -13.66 -0.33 22.32
C TYR A 9 -12.18 -0.74 22.35
N LEU A 10 -11.44 -0.53 21.25
CA LEU A 10 -10.02 -0.88 21.20
C LEU A 10 -9.15 -0.10 22.20
N LYS A 11 -9.62 1.05 22.71
CA LYS A 11 -8.92 1.77 23.80
C LYS A 11 -8.95 1.00 25.12
N THR A 12 -9.95 0.15 25.34
CA THR A 12 -10.09 -0.64 26.58
C THR A 12 -9.31 -1.96 26.52
N VAL A 13 -8.65 -2.25 25.40
CA VAL A 13 -7.87 -3.47 25.20
C VAL A 13 -6.41 -3.19 25.56
N ASP A 14 -5.85 -3.97 26.50
CA ASP A 14 -4.45 -3.80 26.95
C ASP A 14 -3.42 -4.13 25.87
N ARG A 15 -3.77 -5.02 24.93
CA ARG A 15 -2.86 -5.43 23.85
C ARG A 15 -2.60 -4.25 22.89
N PRO A 16 -1.33 -3.91 22.58
CA PRO A 16 -1.01 -2.93 21.55
C PRO A 16 -1.71 -3.27 20.23
N THR A 17 -2.49 -2.33 19.71
CA THR A 17 -3.36 -2.53 18.56
C THR A 17 -3.30 -1.33 17.64
N ILE A 18 -3.11 -1.60 16.34
CA ILE A 18 -3.26 -0.63 15.26
C ILE A 18 -4.53 -1.00 14.50
N LEU A 19 -5.44 -0.04 14.33
CA LEU A 19 -6.61 -0.12 13.47
C LEU A 19 -6.31 0.58 12.14
N ILE A 20 -6.56 -0.13 11.06
CA ILE A 20 -6.46 0.39 9.69
C ILE A 20 -7.80 0.23 9.01
N ALA A 21 -8.26 1.29 8.36
CA ALA A 21 -9.46 1.25 7.54
C ALA A 21 -9.25 2.08 6.26
N PHE A 22 -9.65 1.53 5.12
CA PHE A 22 -9.72 2.25 3.85
C PHE A 22 -10.88 1.75 3.01
N GLY A 23 -11.35 2.61 2.10
CA GLY A 23 -12.31 2.20 1.07
C GLY A 23 -11.62 1.39 -0.02
N ASP A 24 -12.28 0.36 -0.52
CA ASP A 24 -11.84 -0.46 -1.64
C ASP A 24 -11.94 0.28 -2.98
N HIS A 25 -13.04 1.02 -3.19
CA HIS A 25 -13.23 1.83 -4.39
C HIS A 25 -14.24 3.00 -4.18
N LEU A 26 -14.33 3.89 -5.17
CA LEU A 26 -15.37 4.91 -5.21
C LEU A 26 -16.76 4.27 -5.42
N PRO A 27 -17.84 4.81 -4.83
CA PRO A 27 -19.18 4.25 -4.97
C PRO A 27 -19.67 4.33 -6.43
N ASN A 28 -20.53 3.39 -6.84
CA ASN A 28 -21.11 3.39 -8.18
C ASN A 28 -22.24 4.43 -8.29
N LEU A 29 -21.87 5.70 -8.50
CA LEU A 29 -22.78 6.85 -8.56
C LEU A 29 -22.62 7.63 -9.88
N GLN A 30 -22.61 6.93 -11.02
CA GLN A 30 -22.31 7.53 -12.33
C GLN A 30 -23.17 8.78 -12.63
N GLU A 31 -24.49 8.72 -12.39
CA GLU A 31 -25.38 9.86 -12.61
C GLU A 31 -24.99 11.11 -11.77
N VAL A 32 -24.54 10.88 -10.54
CA VAL A 32 -24.08 11.96 -9.65
C VAL A 32 -22.77 12.52 -10.17
N TYR A 33 -21.83 11.65 -10.56
CA TYR A 33 -20.56 12.08 -11.13
C TYR A 33 -20.73 12.90 -12.40
N ASP A 34 -21.67 12.52 -13.27
CA ASP A 34 -21.98 13.24 -14.50
C ASP A 34 -22.60 14.61 -14.21
N ARG A 35 -23.59 14.65 -13.30
CA ARG A 35 -24.27 15.89 -12.89
C ARG A 35 -23.30 16.94 -12.35
N TYR A 36 -22.32 16.51 -11.57
CA TYR A 36 -21.30 17.39 -10.98
C TYR A 36 -20.02 17.51 -11.82
N GLY A 37 -19.96 16.85 -12.99
CA GLY A 37 -18.81 16.90 -13.89
C GLY A 37 -17.51 16.34 -13.28
N PHE A 38 -17.60 15.38 -12.35
CA PHE A 38 -16.46 14.86 -11.59
C PHE A 38 -15.33 14.32 -12.49
N PHE A 39 -15.70 13.66 -13.60
CA PHE A 39 -14.76 13.12 -14.60
C PHE A 39 -14.61 14.00 -15.86
N LYS A 40 -15.22 15.19 -15.91
CA LYS A 40 -15.31 16.01 -17.14
C LYS A 40 -13.94 16.39 -17.72
N GLU A 41 -12.96 16.59 -16.85
CA GLU A 41 -11.57 16.94 -17.23
C GLU A 41 -10.66 15.73 -17.49
N ASP A 42 -11.15 14.51 -17.24
CA ASP A 42 -10.38 13.26 -17.36
C ASP A 42 -11.32 12.09 -17.65
N THR A 43 -11.91 12.09 -18.85
CA THR A 43 -12.89 11.11 -19.30
C THR A 43 -12.32 9.69 -19.33
N GLU A 44 -11.03 9.55 -19.65
CA GLU A 44 -10.29 8.28 -19.65
C GLU A 44 -9.97 7.75 -18.25
N ARG A 45 -10.22 8.55 -17.21
CA ARG A 45 -9.94 8.26 -15.80
C ARG A 45 -8.47 7.88 -15.59
N THR A 46 -7.55 8.68 -16.08
CA THR A 46 -6.10 8.49 -15.95
C THR A 46 -5.52 9.17 -14.71
N ASN A 47 -6.28 10.07 -14.09
CA ASN A 47 -5.89 10.79 -12.89
C ASN A 47 -6.10 9.93 -11.64
N LEU A 48 -5.08 9.94 -10.76
CA LEU A 48 -5.08 9.30 -9.45
C LEU A 48 -6.33 9.66 -8.62
N LYS A 49 -6.81 10.91 -8.70
CA LYS A 49 -7.96 11.39 -7.91
C LYS A 49 -9.23 10.51 -8.08
N ASN A 50 -9.34 9.84 -9.23
CA ASN A 50 -10.47 8.96 -9.56
C ASN A 50 -10.39 7.59 -8.88
N TYR A 51 -9.31 7.31 -8.16
CA TYR A 51 -9.02 6.02 -7.49
C TYR A 51 -8.59 6.23 -6.03
N GLN A 52 -8.85 7.41 -5.46
CA GLN A 52 -8.51 7.71 -4.08
C GLN A 52 -9.70 7.48 -3.15
N THR A 53 -9.46 6.80 -2.04
CA THR A 53 -10.41 6.62 -0.94
C THR A 53 -9.78 7.09 0.37
N PRO A 54 -10.59 7.41 1.39
CA PRO A 54 -10.05 7.76 2.70
C PRO A 54 -9.25 6.60 3.30
N PHE A 55 -8.10 6.92 3.90
CA PHE A 55 -7.24 5.98 4.64
C PHE A 55 -7.11 6.46 6.09
N VAL A 56 -7.50 5.60 7.04
CA VAL A 56 -7.50 5.88 8.47
C VAL A 56 -6.53 4.93 9.17
N VAL A 57 -5.65 5.51 9.97
CA VAL A 57 -4.78 4.77 10.89
C VAL A 57 -4.99 5.30 12.30
N TRP A 58 -5.32 4.39 13.21
CA TRP A 58 -5.55 4.66 14.62
C TRP A 58 -4.83 3.61 15.48
N SER A 59 -4.49 3.95 16.71
CA SER A 59 -3.86 3.01 17.66
C SER A 59 -4.25 3.31 19.10
N ASN A 60 -4.24 2.29 19.95
CA ASN A 60 -4.41 2.44 21.40
C ASN A 60 -3.12 2.81 22.15
N TYR A 61 -2.03 3.07 21.41
CA TYR A 61 -0.73 3.52 21.92
C TYR A 61 -0.12 4.58 21.01
N LYS A 62 0.92 5.28 21.48
CA LYS A 62 1.60 6.31 20.68
C LYS A 62 2.41 5.69 19.55
N LEU A 63 2.19 6.17 18.32
CA LEU A 63 2.90 5.74 17.11
C LEU A 63 3.84 6.83 16.60
N ASP A 64 5.01 6.45 16.07
CA ASP A 64 5.79 7.30 15.18
C ASP A 64 5.19 7.25 13.77
N LYS A 65 4.46 8.30 13.39
CA LYS A 65 3.75 8.36 12.10
C LYS A 65 4.66 8.69 10.91
N LYS A 66 5.98 8.77 11.07
CA LYS A 66 6.93 8.99 9.95
C LYS A 66 6.70 8.07 8.73
N PRO A 67 6.45 6.76 8.87
CA PRO A 67 6.20 5.88 7.72
C PRO A 67 4.95 6.23 6.91
N LEU A 68 4.06 7.07 7.45
CA LEU A 68 2.81 7.50 6.81
C LEU A 68 2.90 8.94 6.25
N LYS A 69 4.07 9.57 6.27
CA LYS A 69 4.27 10.96 5.80
C LYS A 69 4.29 11.06 4.26
N GLN A 70 3.16 10.73 3.64
CA GLN A 70 2.94 10.82 2.21
C GLN A 70 1.49 11.23 1.94
N PRO A 71 1.21 11.94 0.83
CA PRO A 71 -0.13 12.46 0.54
C PRO A 71 -1.17 11.35 0.31
N TYR A 72 -0.72 10.17 -0.11
CA TYR A 72 -1.54 8.97 -0.31
C TYR A 72 -0.66 7.73 -0.22
N ILE A 73 -1.26 6.56 0.02
CA ILE A 73 -0.58 5.25 0.02
C ILE A 73 -1.37 4.34 -0.92
N ALA A 74 -0.71 3.79 -1.95
CA ALA A 74 -1.34 2.75 -2.75
C ALA A 74 -1.59 1.50 -1.89
N ALA A 75 -2.73 0.83 -2.07
CA ALA A 75 -3.11 -0.32 -1.26
C ALA A 75 -2.04 -1.42 -1.23
N SER A 76 -1.38 -1.67 -2.36
CA SER A 76 -0.25 -2.62 -2.50
C SER A 76 0.97 -2.28 -1.64
N PHE A 77 1.11 -1.04 -1.20
CA PHE A 77 2.24 -0.55 -0.42
C PHE A 77 1.90 -0.28 1.06
N VAL A 78 0.66 -0.54 1.48
CA VAL A 78 0.25 -0.33 2.88
C VAL A 78 1.02 -1.25 3.83
N ALA A 79 1.16 -2.53 3.50
CA ALA A 79 1.78 -3.53 4.37
C ALA A 79 3.19 -3.16 4.90
N PRO A 80 4.19 -2.82 4.06
CA PRO A 80 5.52 -2.44 4.57
C PRO A 80 5.49 -1.17 5.44
N LYS A 81 4.61 -0.20 5.14
CA LYS A 81 4.47 1.01 5.97
C LYS A 81 3.91 0.66 7.35
N LEU A 82 2.96 -0.28 7.43
CA LEU A 82 2.39 -0.74 8.69
C LEU A 82 3.37 -1.54 9.54
N LEU A 83 4.17 -2.42 8.93
CA LEU A 83 5.21 -3.16 9.65
C LEU A 83 6.24 -2.20 10.25
N LYS A 84 6.71 -1.20 9.48
CA LYS A 84 7.58 -0.13 10.00
C LYS A 84 6.91 0.68 11.11
N LEU A 85 5.63 1.01 10.95
CA LEU A 85 4.84 1.75 11.95
C LEU A 85 4.71 0.97 13.27
N ALA A 86 4.59 -0.36 13.18
CA ALA A 86 4.56 -1.27 14.32
C ALA A 86 5.95 -1.56 14.93
N GLY A 87 7.03 -1.05 14.33
CA GLY A 87 8.40 -1.34 14.75
C GLY A 87 8.84 -2.77 14.45
N LEU A 88 8.18 -3.45 13.50
CA LEU A 88 8.49 -4.82 13.11
C LEU A 88 9.51 -4.84 11.97
N PRO A 89 10.41 -5.85 11.94
CA PRO A 89 11.32 -6.03 10.82
C PRO A 89 10.54 -6.35 9.54
N LEU A 90 11.10 -5.96 8.41
CA LEU A 90 10.57 -6.33 7.10
C LEU A 90 11.23 -7.63 6.63
N SER A 91 10.43 -8.60 6.19
CA SER A 91 10.93 -9.72 5.40
C SER A 91 11.52 -9.22 4.09
N ASP A 92 12.34 -10.04 3.42
CA ASP A 92 12.95 -9.68 2.13
C ASP A 92 11.91 -9.24 1.10
N TYR A 93 10.76 -9.92 1.08
CA TYR A 93 9.60 -9.51 0.28
C TYR A 93 9.19 -8.08 0.60
N TYR A 94 8.92 -7.75 1.87
CA TYR A 94 8.46 -6.42 2.23
C TYR A 94 9.55 -5.35 2.13
N GLN A 95 10.83 -5.71 2.23
CA GLN A 95 11.93 -4.82 1.91
C GLN A 95 11.91 -4.48 0.41
N PHE A 96 11.71 -5.47 -0.46
CA PHE A 96 11.56 -5.26 -1.89
C PHE A 96 10.34 -4.39 -2.21
N ILE A 97 9.17 -4.68 -1.64
CA ILE A 97 7.95 -3.87 -1.83
C ILE A 97 8.14 -2.44 -1.31
N ASP A 98 8.86 -2.24 -0.19
CA ASP A 98 9.18 -0.90 0.30
C ASP A 98 10.12 -0.15 -0.64
N ASN A 99 11.12 -0.81 -1.24
CA ASN A 99 11.99 -0.22 -2.26
C ASN A 99 11.19 0.22 -3.48
N VAL A 100 10.28 -0.62 -3.97
CA VAL A 100 9.33 -0.26 -5.04
C VAL A 100 8.49 0.95 -4.62
N SER A 101 7.91 0.94 -3.42
CA SER A 101 7.10 2.05 -2.89
C SER A 101 7.88 3.36 -2.72
N ASN A 102 9.20 3.31 -2.55
CA ASN A 102 10.04 4.51 -2.42
C ASN A 102 10.34 5.13 -3.80
N CYS A 103 10.26 4.36 -4.88
CA CYS A 103 10.48 4.82 -6.26
C CYS A 103 9.19 5.03 -7.05
N TYR A 104 8.10 4.42 -6.62
CA TYR A 104 6.78 4.52 -7.23
C TYR A 104 5.73 4.82 -6.16
N SER A 105 5.10 5.99 -6.24
CA SER A 105 4.02 6.38 -5.33
C SER A 105 2.71 5.64 -5.63
N ALA A 106 2.50 5.22 -6.88
CA ALA A 106 1.39 4.37 -7.29
C ALA A 106 1.70 3.63 -8.59
N ILE A 107 1.28 2.36 -8.66
CA ILE A 107 1.32 1.54 -9.88
C ILE A 107 -0.11 1.08 -10.13
N HIS A 108 -0.69 1.51 -11.24
CA HIS A 108 -2.06 1.21 -11.63
C HIS A 108 -2.10 0.92 -13.13
N GLN A 109 -3.09 0.13 -13.59
CA GLN A 109 -3.20 -0.25 -15.00
C GLN A 109 -3.27 0.98 -15.94
N LYS A 110 -3.90 2.06 -15.48
CA LYS A 110 -4.06 3.30 -16.26
C LYS A 110 -2.96 4.34 -16.08
N PHE A 111 -2.13 4.20 -15.05
CA PHE A 111 -1.09 5.17 -14.75
C PHE A 111 -0.02 4.60 -13.84
N VAL A 112 1.21 5.07 -14.02
CA VAL A 112 2.32 4.85 -13.09
C VAL A 112 2.76 6.22 -12.57
N LYS A 113 2.93 6.35 -11.26
CA LYS A 113 3.40 7.57 -10.60
C LYS A 113 4.75 7.29 -9.96
N GLU A 114 5.81 7.77 -10.62
CA GLU A 114 7.16 7.75 -10.06
C GLU A 114 7.27 8.73 -8.88
N ALA A 115 8.09 8.36 -7.89
CA ALA A 115 8.48 9.26 -6.82
C ALA A 115 9.48 10.30 -7.35
N PRO A 116 9.56 11.51 -6.75
CA PRO A 116 10.49 12.55 -7.18
C PRO A 116 11.98 12.12 -7.08
N THR A 117 12.29 11.21 -6.16
CA THR A 117 13.63 10.69 -5.94
C THR A 117 13.58 9.18 -5.83
N CYS A 118 14.50 8.50 -6.51
CA CYS A 118 14.70 7.06 -6.41
C CYS A 118 16.20 6.76 -6.48
N ASN A 119 16.66 5.86 -5.62
CA ASN A 119 18.06 5.41 -5.56
C ASN A 119 18.31 4.13 -6.38
N PHE A 120 17.31 3.68 -7.13
CA PHE A 120 17.34 2.47 -7.94
C PHE A 120 17.13 2.82 -9.41
N ASN A 121 17.45 1.88 -10.29
CA ASN A 121 17.00 1.97 -11.67
C ASN A 121 15.48 1.70 -11.71
N ASN A 122 14.69 2.76 -11.86
CA ASN A 122 13.22 2.71 -11.94
C ASN A 122 12.73 1.59 -12.87
N LYS A 123 13.19 1.57 -14.12
CA LYS A 123 12.72 0.60 -15.12
C LYS A 123 13.03 -0.85 -14.73
N ALA A 124 14.23 -1.11 -14.24
CA ALA A 124 14.61 -2.44 -13.77
C ALA A 124 13.77 -2.86 -12.56
N LEU A 125 13.62 -1.96 -11.57
CA LEU A 125 12.86 -2.21 -10.36
C LEU A 125 11.37 -2.50 -10.64
N LEU A 126 10.75 -1.75 -11.55
CA LEU A 126 9.37 -2.01 -11.99
C LEU A 126 9.26 -3.36 -12.69
N LYS A 127 10.24 -3.71 -13.53
CA LYS A 127 10.27 -4.99 -14.22
C LYS A 127 10.40 -6.16 -13.24
N ASP A 128 11.25 -6.02 -12.23
CA ASP A 128 11.40 -7.01 -11.17
C ASP A 128 10.10 -7.15 -10.37
N TYR A 129 9.41 -6.05 -10.10
CA TYR A 129 8.10 -6.06 -9.44
C TYR A 129 7.05 -6.80 -10.28
N GLU A 130 6.99 -6.57 -11.60
CA GLU A 130 6.12 -7.33 -12.50
C GLU A 130 6.45 -8.82 -12.51
N ASN A 131 7.74 -9.17 -12.60
CA ASN A 131 8.20 -10.56 -12.66
C ASN A 131 7.86 -11.31 -11.37
N LEU A 132 8.08 -10.68 -10.20
CA LEU A 132 7.71 -11.22 -8.90
C LEU A 132 6.21 -11.54 -8.85
N ASN A 133 5.35 -10.59 -9.21
CA ASN A 133 3.91 -10.80 -9.19
C ASN A 133 3.46 -11.89 -10.17
N ARG A 134 4.03 -11.93 -11.39
CA ARG A 134 3.73 -12.98 -12.37
C ARG A 134 4.15 -14.36 -11.90
N ASP A 135 5.33 -14.49 -11.28
CA ASP A 135 5.82 -15.78 -10.79
C ASP A 135 4.97 -16.33 -9.65
N VAL A 136 4.47 -15.45 -8.77
CA VAL A 136 3.59 -15.83 -7.65
C VAL A 136 2.18 -16.18 -8.11
N LEU A 137 1.63 -15.50 -9.12
CA LEU A 137 0.26 -15.72 -9.60
C LEU A 137 0.16 -16.89 -10.56
N ASP A 138 0.99 -16.92 -11.59
CA ASP A 138 0.86 -17.82 -12.75
C ASP A 138 2.17 -18.56 -13.09
N GLY A 139 3.21 -18.44 -12.25
CA GLY A 139 4.53 -19.00 -12.50
C GLY A 139 4.82 -20.30 -11.75
N ASN A 140 6.11 -20.61 -11.63
CA ASN A 140 6.60 -21.84 -11.00
C ASN A 140 7.03 -21.62 -9.53
N ASN A 141 6.62 -20.48 -8.96
CA ASN A 141 6.89 -20.10 -7.58
C ASN A 141 8.40 -20.08 -7.24
N HIS A 142 9.23 -19.64 -8.19
CA HIS A 142 10.68 -19.53 -8.01
C HIS A 142 11.02 -18.54 -6.89
N THR A 143 10.29 -17.42 -6.85
CA THR A 143 10.59 -16.34 -5.93
C THR A 143 10.30 -16.73 -4.49
N TYR A 144 9.24 -17.51 -4.25
CA TYR A 144 8.95 -18.06 -2.92
C TYR A 144 10.04 -19.01 -2.42
N LYS A 145 10.58 -19.88 -3.29
CA LYS A 145 11.69 -20.78 -2.94
C LYS A 145 12.95 -19.99 -2.56
N ILE A 146 13.25 -18.91 -3.28
CA ILE A 146 14.37 -18.02 -2.94
C ILE A 146 14.15 -17.39 -1.56
N MET A 147 12.96 -16.85 -1.29
CA MET A 147 12.65 -16.22 -0.01
C MET A 147 12.72 -17.19 1.18
N GLN A 148 12.31 -18.45 1.02
CA GLN A 148 12.42 -19.46 2.08
C GLN A 148 13.87 -19.76 2.45
N ASN A 149 14.76 -19.86 1.45
CA ASN A 149 16.16 -20.16 1.69
C ASN A 149 16.85 -19.03 2.47
N THR A 150 16.54 -17.77 2.18
CA THR A 150 17.10 -16.62 2.91
C THR A 150 16.62 -16.56 4.36
N GLN A 151 15.36 -16.93 4.66
CA GLN A 151 14.87 -16.99 6.03
C GLN A 151 15.62 -18.03 6.87
N ILE A 152 15.87 -19.22 6.30
CA ILE A 152 16.63 -20.29 6.98
C ILE A 152 18.08 -19.87 7.26
N GLU A 153 18.69 -19.05 6.39
CA GLU A 153 20.03 -18.52 6.59
C GLU A 153 20.09 -17.44 7.67
N MET A 154 19.03 -16.63 7.86
CA MET A 154 18.96 -15.61 8.91
C MET A 154 18.65 -16.17 10.30
N GLU A 155 18.05 -17.36 10.38
CA GLU A 155 17.73 -18.06 11.64
C GLU A 155 18.89 -18.94 12.16
N LYS A 156 19.98 -19.06 11.41
CA LYS A 156 21.22 -19.75 11.80
C LYS A 156 22.27 -18.78 12.33
#